data_AF-A0A653C0Q1-F1
#
_entry.id   AF-A0A653C0Q1-F1
#
_cell.length_a   1.000
_cell.length_b   1.000
_cell.length_c   1.000
_cell.angle_alpha   90.00
_cell.angle_beta   90.00
_cell.angle_gamma   90.00
#
_symmetry.space_group_name_H-M   'P 1'
#
loop_
_entity.id
_entity.type
_entity.pdbx_description
1 polymer ?
#
loop_
_entity_poly.entity_id
_entity_poly.type
_entity_poly.pdbx_seq_one_letter_code
_entity_poly.pdbx_strand_id
1 'polypeptide(L)'
;MEHLTELETETRRRMSFCKPHLQKLRSLSDMNNAKDDPSPKECIIEAYKYLRHCEKLVEKYKQHKNSKIEDEYIMKIDSALKALQFDSSALTIFMDPSGEETHHLFFNFENTELYKLLHGESRQGLKKLVSSIEQDIHIPMKKFLQKLETRNLGAYYTLTV
;
A
#
# COMPACT_ATOMS: atom_id res chain seq x y z
N MET A 1 19.80 -8.07 15.95
CA MET A 1 18.98 -6.91 16.39
C MET A 1 18.86 -5.85 15.30
N GLU A 2 19.95 -5.38 14.70
CA GLU A 2 19.93 -4.30 13.68
C GLU A 2 18.91 -4.49 12.55
N HIS A 3 18.81 -5.69 11.98
CA HIS A 3 17.89 -5.92 10.87
C HIS A 3 16.40 -5.88 11.26
N LEU A 4 16.03 -6.10 12.53
CA LEU A 4 14.65 -5.97 13.01
C LEU A 4 14.29 -4.50 13.23
N THR A 5 15.22 -3.70 13.74
CA THR A 5 15.07 -2.25 13.89
C THR A 5 14.96 -1.55 12.54
N GLU A 6 15.72 -2.00 11.54
CA GLU A 6 15.61 -1.50 10.17
C GLU A 6 14.22 -1.78 9.57
N LEU A 7 13.71 -3.01 9.74
CA LEU A 7 12.40 -3.40 9.24
C LEU A 7 11.26 -2.66 9.95
N GLU A 8 11.40 -2.40 11.25
CA GLU A 8 10.46 -1.58 12.02
C GLU A 8 10.44 -0.14 11.48
N THR A 9 11.61 0.47 11.34
CA THR A 9 11.78 1.84 10.83
C THR A 9 11.19 1.97 9.44
N GLU A 10 11.46 1.01 8.56
CA GLU A 10 10.90 0.98 7.22
C GLU A 10 9.38 0.82 7.25
N THR A 11 8.84 -0.06 8.09
CA THR A 11 7.39 -0.25 8.24
C THR A 11 6.71 1.06 8.65
N ARG A 12 7.25 1.76 9.67
CA ARG A 12 6.75 3.08 10.09
C ARG A 12 6.79 4.09 8.96
N ARG A 13 7.91 4.15 8.23
CA ARG A 13 8.11 5.07 7.11
C ARG A 13 7.11 4.80 5.98
N ARG A 14 6.87 3.54 5.61
CA ARG A 14 5.89 3.20 4.58
C ARG A 14 4.48 3.54 5.03
N MET A 15 4.12 3.25 6.28
CA MET A 15 2.81 3.64 6.83
C MET A 15 2.57 5.14 6.83
N SER A 16 3.60 5.96 7.12
CA SER A 16 3.46 7.42 7.09
C SER A 16 3.23 7.94 5.68
N PHE A 17 3.90 7.37 4.66
CA PHE A 17 3.65 7.68 3.26
C PHE A 17 2.28 7.19 2.76
N CYS A 18 1.81 6.03 3.22
CA CYS A 18 0.51 5.49 2.87
C CYS A 18 -0.66 6.33 3.41
N LYS A 19 -0.50 6.97 4.58
CA LYS A 19 -1.56 7.68 5.31
C LYS A 19 -2.31 8.73 4.46
N PRO A 20 -1.64 9.69 3.79
CA PRO A 20 -2.33 10.70 2.98
C PRO A 20 -3.15 10.08 1.84
N HIS A 21 -2.60 9.07 1.14
CA HIS A 21 -3.27 8.40 0.03
C HIS A 21 -4.51 7.62 0.49
N LEU A 22 -4.42 6.89 1.60
CA LEU A 22 -5.58 6.21 2.17
C LEU A 22 -6.67 7.19 2.61
N GLN A 23 -6.28 8.32 3.21
CA GLN A 23 -7.25 9.35 3.59
C GLN A 23 -7.94 9.94 2.36
N LYS A 24 -7.19 10.22 1.30
CA LYS A 24 -7.74 10.73 0.04
C LYS A 24 -8.70 9.73 -0.61
N LEU A 25 -8.34 8.45 -0.67
CA LEU A 25 -9.21 7.39 -1.20
C LEU A 25 -10.54 7.27 -0.43
N ARG A 26 -10.51 7.38 0.90
CA ARG A 26 -11.72 7.41 1.74
C ARG A 26 -12.58 8.64 1.43
N SER A 27 -11.96 9.81 1.31
CA SER A 27 -12.71 11.03 0.96
C SER A 27 -13.37 10.90 -0.40
N LEU A 28 -12.68 10.31 -1.40
CA LEU A 28 -13.24 10.03 -2.72
C LEU A 28 -14.36 8.98 -2.66
N SER A 29 -14.29 7.99 -1.75
CA SER A 29 -15.32 6.96 -1.61
C SER A 29 -16.60 7.45 -0.93
N ASP A 30 -16.47 8.45 -0.06
CA ASP A 30 -17.55 8.96 0.80
C ASP A 30 -18.32 10.15 0.19
N MET A 31 -17.89 10.67 -0.97
CA MET A 31 -18.60 11.73 -1.68
C MET A 31 -20.02 11.25 -2.06
N ASN A 32 -21.04 11.81 -1.41
CA ASN A 32 -22.44 11.43 -1.59
C ASN A 32 -23.14 12.15 -2.77
N ASN A 33 -22.53 13.19 -3.33
CA ASN A 33 -23.15 13.99 -4.38
C ASN A 33 -22.84 13.40 -5.77
N ALA A 34 -23.86 13.14 -6.57
CA ALA A 34 -23.73 12.58 -7.92
C ALA A 34 -23.12 13.55 -8.96
N LYS A 35 -22.88 14.81 -8.59
CA LYS A 35 -22.27 15.82 -9.47
C LYS A 35 -20.73 15.81 -9.46
N ASP A 36 -20.12 15.15 -8.48
CA ASP A 36 -18.67 15.14 -8.24
C ASP A 36 -18.16 13.70 -8.13
N ASP A 37 -18.54 12.83 -9.07
CA ASP A 37 -17.96 11.48 -9.08
C ASP A 37 -16.43 11.58 -9.18
N PRO A 38 -15.70 10.86 -8.32
CA PRO A 38 -14.25 10.97 -8.30
C PRO A 38 -13.71 10.46 -9.64
N SER A 39 -12.78 11.21 -10.22
CA SER A 39 -12.16 10.85 -11.49
C SER A 39 -11.53 9.46 -11.36
N PRO A 40 -11.85 8.49 -12.25
CA PRO A 40 -11.21 7.18 -12.24
C PRO A 40 -9.68 7.28 -12.23
N LYS A 41 -9.14 8.25 -12.98
CA LYS A 41 -7.70 8.53 -13.05
C LYS A 41 -7.14 8.94 -11.68
N GLU A 42 -7.82 9.82 -10.95
CA GLU A 42 -7.40 10.25 -9.62
C GLU A 42 -7.44 9.08 -8.62
N CYS A 43 -8.51 8.28 -8.64
CA CYS A 43 -8.64 7.09 -7.79
C CYS A 43 -7.51 6.09 -8.05
N ILE A 44 -7.21 5.85 -9.32
CA ILE A 44 -6.13 4.96 -9.75
C ILE A 44 -4.79 5.46 -9.23
N ILE A 45 -4.46 6.74 -9.41
CA ILE A 45 -3.17 7.30 -8.99
C ILE A 45 -3.00 7.19 -7.48
N GLU A 46 -4.01 7.56 -6.71
CA GLU A 46 -3.94 7.50 -5.24
C GLU A 46 -3.83 6.06 -4.73
N ALA A 47 -4.60 5.13 -5.32
CA ALA A 47 -4.48 3.70 -5.02
C ALA A 47 -3.08 3.19 -5.34
N TYR A 48 -2.53 3.56 -6.49
CA TYR A 48 -1.22 3.11 -6.93
C TYR A 48 -0.10 3.62 -6.02
N LYS A 49 -0.14 4.90 -5.64
CA LYS A 49 0.81 5.49 -4.69
C LYS A 49 0.79 4.75 -3.36
N TYR A 50 -0.41 4.42 -2.85
CA TYR A 50 -0.55 3.61 -1.65
C TYR A 50 0.06 2.20 -1.82
N LEU A 51 -0.36 1.46 -2.84
CA LEU A 51 0.03 0.06 -3.06
C LEU A 51 1.53 -0.10 -3.34
N ARG A 52 2.16 0.88 -4.01
CA ARG A 52 3.62 0.93 -4.23
C ARG A 52 4.40 0.94 -2.93
N HIS A 53 3.90 1.62 -1.89
CA HIS A 53 4.55 1.60 -0.59
C HIS A 53 4.38 0.27 0.16
N CYS A 54 3.25 -0.40 -0.05
CA CYS A 54 2.99 -1.74 0.48
C CYS A 54 3.88 -2.79 -0.18
N GLU A 55 4.04 -2.72 -1.50
CA GLU A 55 4.96 -3.61 -2.23
C GLU A 55 6.41 -3.43 -1.76
N LYS A 56 6.88 -2.19 -1.62
CA LYS A 56 8.24 -1.90 -1.09
C LYS A 56 8.46 -2.49 0.31
N LEU A 57 7.43 -2.51 1.16
CA LEU A 57 7.52 -3.16 2.47
C LEU A 57 7.69 -4.69 2.32
N VAL A 58 6.92 -5.31 1.43
CA VAL A 58 7.02 -6.76 1.14
C VAL A 58 8.40 -7.10 0.58
N GLU A 59 8.93 -6.30 -0.35
CA GLU A 59 10.27 -6.46 -0.90
C GLU A 59 11.35 -6.35 0.18
N LYS A 60 11.25 -5.34 1.05
CA LYS A 60 12.20 -5.17 2.16
C LYS A 60 12.15 -6.36 3.12
N TYR A 61 10.97 -6.88 3.40
CA TYR A 61 10.81 -8.10 4.20
C TYR A 61 11.50 -9.30 3.51
N LYS A 62 11.27 -9.49 2.21
CA LYS A 62 11.91 -10.58 1.43
C LYS A 62 13.44 -10.49 1.48
N GLN A 63 14.01 -9.30 1.37
CA GLN A 63 15.45 -9.08 1.52
C GLN A 63 15.97 -9.51 2.91
N HIS A 64 15.18 -9.30 3.97
CA HIS A 64 15.53 -9.70 5.33
C HIS A 64 15.42 -11.21 5.58
N LYS A 65 14.48 -11.91 4.92
CA LYS A 65 14.17 -13.34 5.15
C LYS A 65 14.57 -14.27 4.00
N ASN A 66 15.62 -13.93 3.25
CA ASN A 66 16.11 -14.72 2.12
C ASN A 66 14.95 -15.13 1.16
N SER A 67 14.11 -14.16 0.84
CA SER A 67 12.97 -14.27 -0.08
C SER A 67 11.79 -15.13 0.36
N LYS A 68 11.81 -15.72 1.57
CA LYS A 68 10.68 -16.50 2.10
C LYS A 68 9.74 -15.63 2.91
N ILE A 69 8.47 -15.54 2.50
CA ILE A 69 7.42 -14.86 3.28
C ILE A 69 6.83 -15.85 4.29
N GLU A 70 7.27 -15.77 5.53
CA GLU A 70 6.74 -16.62 6.62
C GLU A 70 5.83 -15.84 7.58
N ASP A 71 5.89 -14.51 7.56
CA ASP A 71 5.03 -13.69 8.41
C ASP A 71 3.62 -13.59 7.81
N GLU A 72 2.63 -13.97 8.60
CA GLU A 72 1.22 -13.98 8.20
C GLU A 72 0.70 -12.61 7.73
N TYR A 73 1.19 -11.51 8.33
CA TYR A 73 0.73 -10.17 7.98
C TYR A 73 1.33 -9.72 6.66
N ILE A 74 2.63 -10.00 6.44
CA ILE A 74 3.28 -9.73 5.15
C ILE A 74 2.71 -10.61 4.05
N MET A 75 2.41 -11.88 4.33
CA MET A 75 1.76 -12.78 3.39
C MET A 75 0.38 -12.27 2.99
N LYS A 76 -0.39 -11.73 3.94
CA LYS A 76 -1.71 -11.13 3.64
C LYS A 76 -1.57 -9.92 2.72
N ILE A 77 -0.60 -9.04 2.98
CA ILE A 77 -0.30 -7.88 2.12
C ILE A 77 0.13 -8.33 0.71
N ASP A 78 1.08 -9.26 0.59
CA ASP A 78 1.55 -9.80 -0.71
C ASP A 78 0.41 -10.46 -1.49
N SER A 79 -0.48 -11.19 -0.80
CA SER A 79 -1.66 -11.81 -1.41
C SER A 79 -2.66 -10.78 -1.92
N ALA A 80 -2.90 -9.71 -1.17
CA ALA A 80 -3.78 -8.62 -1.60
C ALA A 80 -3.22 -7.88 -2.82
N LEU A 81 -1.91 -7.60 -2.85
CA LEU A 81 -1.24 -7.01 -4.02
C LEU A 81 -1.38 -7.90 -5.26
N LYS A 82 -1.18 -9.21 -5.12
CA LYS A 82 -1.37 -10.19 -6.20
C LYS A 82 -2.82 -10.28 -6.68
N ALA A 83 -3.78 -10.26 -5.75
CA ALA A 83 -5.20 -10.29 -6.09
C ALA A 83 -5.62 -9.05 -6.90
N LEU A 84 -5.03 -7.89 -6.60
CA LEU A 84 -5.21 -6.65 -7.37
C LEU A 84 -4.43 -6.63 -8.69
N GLN A 85 -3.62 -7.68 -8.96
CA GLN A 85 -2.68 -7.74 -10.08
C GLN A 85 -1.79 -6.50 -10.13
N PHE A 86 -1.36 -6.04 -8.96
CA PHE A 86 -0.55 -4.84 -8.84
C PHE A 86 0.86 -5.09 -9.40
N ASP A 87 1.30 -4.18 -10.27
CA ASP A 87 2.64 -4.14 -10.84
C ASP A 87 3.13 -2.70 -10.73
N SER A 88 4.18 -2.46 -9.92
CA SER A 88 4.69 -1.10 -9.69
C SER A 88 5.39 -0.48 -10.89
N SER A 89 5.64 -1.22 -11.97
CA SER A 89 6.14 -0.69 -13.23
C SER A 89 5.03 -0.10 -14.13
N ALA A 90 3.75 -0.36 -13.83
CA ALA A 90 2.63 0.04 -14.69
C ALA A 90 2.26 1.54 -14.65
N LEU A 91 2.79 2.30 -13.70
CA LEU A 91 2.67 3.75 -13.58
C LEU A 91 4.06 4.36 -13.48
N THR A 92 4.40 5.23 -14.43
CA THR A 92 5.56 6.10 -14.31
C THR A 92 5.15 7.46 -13.78
N ILE A 93 5.93 7.93 -12.82
CA ILE A 93 5.77 9.21 -12.16
C ILE A 93 7.00 10.05 -12.53
N PHE A 94 6.77 11.16 -13.21
CA PHE A 94 7.81 12.12 -13.56
C PHE A 94 7.54 13.44 -12.84
N MET A 95 8.60 14.09 -12.34
CA MET A 95 8.51 15.52 -12.05
C MET A 95 8.90 16.26 -13.31
N ASP A 96 8.03 17.15 -13.76
CA ASP A 96 8.38 18.08 -14.82
C ASP A 96 9.36 19.16 -14.30
N PRO A 97 9.94 19.98 -15.19
CA PRO A 97 10.85 21.06 -14.79
C PRO A 97 10.20 22.14 -13.91
N SER A 98 8.87 22.25 -13.90
CA SER A 98 8.09 23.12 -13.00
C SER A 98 7.88 22.53 -11.61
N GLY A 99 8.25 21.26 -11.40
CA GLY A 99 8.04 20.53 -10.15
C GLY A 99 6.65 19.89 -10.04
N GLU A 100 5.85 19.87 -11.11
CA GLU A 100 4.56 19.17 -11.15
C GLU A 100 4.75 17.67 -11.43
N GLU A 101 3.98 16.85 -10.72
CA GLU A 101 4.02 15.40 -10.83
C GLU A 101 3.11 14.93 -11.99
N THR A 102 3.72 14.50 -13.08
CA THR A 102 3.04 13.93 -14.24
C THR A 102 2.98 12.40 -14.15
N HIS A 103 1.81 11.85 -14.45
CA HIS A 103 1.48 10.44 -14.26
C HIS A 103 1.14 9.78 -15.60
N HIS A 104 1.90 8.75 -15.98
CA HIS A 104 1.67 7.97 -17.21
C HIS A 104 1.40 6.50 -16.88
N LEU A 105 0.20 6.02 -17.24
CA LEU A 105 -0.18 4.62 -17.14
C LEU A 105 0.18 3.89 -18.44
N PHE A 106 0.80 2.71 -18.33
CA PHE A 106 1.12 1.89 -19.50
C PHE A 106 -0.10 1.08 -19.98
N PHE A 107 -0.12 0.72 -21.25
CA PHE A 107 -1.21 -0.02 -21.90
C PHE A 107 -1.60 -1.32 -21.16
N ASN A 108 -0.65 -2.03 -20.56
CA ASN A 108 -0.93 -3.27 -19.83
C ASN A 108 -1.68 -3.04 -18.50
N PHE A 109 -1.70 -1.82 -17.99
CA PHE A 109 -2.40 -1.47 -16.75
C PHE A 109 -3.92 -1.69 -16.86
N GLU A 110 -4.50 -1.47 -18.05
CA GLU A 110 -5.94 -1.53 -18.28
C GLU A 110 -6.52 -2.95 -18.09
N ASN A 111 -5.66 -3.97 -18.13
CA ASN A 111 -6.06 -5.37 -17.93
C ASN A 111 -5.99 -5.82 -16.46
N THR A 112 -5.47 -4.98 -15.56
CA THR A 112 -5.33 -5.32 -14.14
C THR A 112 -6.67 -5.29 -13.41
N GLU A 113 -6.80 -6.13 -12.37
CA GLU A 113 -7.98 -6.08 -11.49
C GLU A 113 -8.14 -4.72 -10.81
N LEU A 114 -7.03 -4.06 -10.44
CA LEU A 114 -7.05 -2.69 -9.91
C LEU A 114 -7.72 -1.70 -10.88
N TYR A 115 -7.34 -1.73 -12.17
CA TYR A 115 -7.94 -0.85 -13.17
C TYR A 115 -9.41 -1.16 -13.38
N LYS A 116 -9.77 -2.43 -13.61
CA LYS A 116 -11.17 -2.84 -13.85
C LYS A 116 -12.08 -2.40 -12.71
N LEU A 117 -11.59 -2.56 -11.48
CA LEU A 117 -12.31 -2.19 -10.27
C LEU A 117 -12.55 -0.69 -10.16
N LEU A 118 -11.65 0.16 -10.68
CA LEU A 118 -11.78 1.62 -10.62
C LEU A 118 -12.35 2.26 -11.90
N HIS A 119 -12.35 1.55 -13.03
CA HIS A 119 -12.80 2.06 -14.32
C HIS A 119 -14.29 1.79 -14.63
N GLY A 120 -14.86 0.67 -14.17
CA GLY A 120 -16.20 0.22 -14.57
C GLY A 120 -17.39 0.80 -13.78
N GLU A 121 -17.21 1.06 -12.48
CA GLU A 121 -18.26 1.58 -11.56
C GLU A 121 -17.58 2.37 -10.43
N SER A 122 -16.99 3.52 -10.78
CA SER A 122 -15.94 4.22 -9.99
C SER A 122 -16.20 4.25 -8.48
N ARG A 123 -17.44 4.53 -8.05
CA ARG A 123 -17.77 4.68 -6.62
C ARG A 123 -17.91 3.35 -5.88
N GLN A 124 -18.64 2.38 -6.42
CA GLN A 124 -18.80 1.07 -5.75
C GLN A 124 -17.49 0.28 -5.80
N GLY A 125 -16.79 0.36 -6.93
CA GLY A 125 -15.43 -0.12 -7.08
C GLY A 125 -14.50 0.48 -6.04
N LEU A 126 -14.42 1.82 -5.97
CA LEU A 126 -13.58 2.49 -4.98
C LEU A 126 -13.92 2.11 -3.53
N LYS A 127 -15.21 2.00 -3.18
CA LYS A 127 -15.61 1.51 -1.84
C LYS A 127 -15.10 0.10 -1.56
N LYS A 128 -15.23 -0.82 -2.53
CA LYS A 128 -14.68 -2.18 -2.43
C LYS A 128 -13.15 -2.14 -2.27
N LEU A 129 -12.46 -1.28 -3.03
CA LEU A 129 -11.01 -1.11 -2.92
C LEU A 129 -10.60 -0.63 -1.54
N VAL A 130 -11.20 0.47 -1.06
CA VAL A 130 -10.89 1.04 0.27
C VAL A 130 -11.11 -0.01 1.34
N SER A 131 -12.23 -0.73 1.29
CA SER A 131 -12.51 -1.81 2.23
C SER A 131 -11.44 -2.91 2.20
N SER A 132 -11.03 -3.37 1.02
CA SER A 132 -9.99 -4.41 0.90
C SER A 132 -8.62 -3.89 1.34
N ILE A 133 -8.23 -2.67 0.96
CA ILE A 133 -7.00 -2.02 1.43
C ILE A 133 -6.98 -1.98 2.96
N GLU A 134 -8.08 -1.59 3.59
CA GLU A 134 -8.14 -1.52 5.05
C GLU A 134 -7.98 -2.88 5.71
N GLN A 135 -8.76 -3.87 5.27
CA GLN A 135 -8.83 -5.20 5.90
C GLN A 135 -7.61 -6.08 5.59
N ASP A 136 -7.11 -6.00 4.36
CA ASP A 136 -6.12 -6.93 3.82
C ASP A 136 -4.72 -6.34 3.72
N ILE A 137 -4.58 -5.02 3.87
CA ILE A 137 -3.27 -4.35 3.81
C ILE A 137 -3.02 -3.48 5.05
N HIS A 138 -3.82 -2.46 5.31
CA HIS A 138 -3.55 -1.45 6.35
C HIS A 138 -3.57 -2.03 7.77
N ILE A 139 -4.59 -2.83 8.09
CA ILE A 139 -4.68 -3.51 9.39
C ILE A 139 -3.50 -4.50 9.56
N PRO A 140 -3.20 -5.37 8.58
CA PRO A 140 -1.99 -6.21 8.62
C PRO A 140 -0.69 -5.43 8.81
N MET A 141 -0.48 -4.31 8.10
CA MET A 141 0.70 -3.46 8.29
C MET A 141 0.82 -2.96 9.74
N LYS A 142 -0.30 -2.52 10.34
CA LYS A 142 -0.33 -2.12 11.76
C LYS A 142 0.03 -3.26 12.70
N LYS A 143 -0.57 -4.44 12.51
CA LYS A 143 -0.29 -5.62 13.34
C LYS A 143 1.15 -6.11 13.19
N PHE A 144 1.69 -6.02 11.97
CA PHE A 144 3.09 -6.32 11.70
C PHE A 144 4.02 -5.38 12.46
N LEU A 145 3.75 -4.07 12.41
CA LEU A 145 4.53 -3.09 13.18
C LEU A 145 4.49 -3.37 14.69
N GLN A 146 3.30 -3.62 15.24
CA GLN A 146 3.14 -3.96 16.67
C GLN A 146 3.94 -5.22 17.06
N LYS A 147 3.96 -6.22 16.18
CA LYS A 147 4.76 -7.44 16.37
C LYS A 147 6.26 -7.14 16.39
N LEU A 148 6.74 -6.25 15.53
CA LEU A 148 8.14 -5.82 15.51
C LEU A 148 8.51 -5.05 16.78
N GLU A 149 7.68 -4.09 17.18
CA GLU A 149 7.85 -3.29 18.41
C GLU A 149 7.93 -4.20 19.64
N THR A 150 7.01 -5.16 19.77
CA THR A 150 6.98 -6.10 20.89
C THR A 150 8.23 -6.98 20.95
N ARG A 151 8.72 -7.45 19.79
CA ARG A 151 9.95 -8.25 19.72
C ARG A 151 11.19 -7.43 20.07
N ASN A 152 11.24 -6.16 19.67
CA ASN A 152 12.33 -5.27 20.03
C ASN A 152 12.32 -4.97 21.53
N LEU A 153 11.16 -4.68 22.12
CA LEU A 153 11.03 -4.51 23.58
C LEU A 153 11.46 -5.76 24.35
N GLY A 154 11.03 -6.96 23.93
CA GLY A 154 11.44 -8.22 24.55
C GLY A 154 12.95 -8.48 24.52
N ALA A 155 13.65 -8.05 23.46
CA ALA A 155 15.10 -8.20 23.34
C ALA A 155 15.88 -7.31 24.33
N TYR A 156 15.36 -6.13 24.67
CA TYR A 156 15.97 -5.23 25.66
C TYR A 156 15.91 -5.79 27.09
N TYR A 157 14.82 -6.47 27.45
CA TYR A 157 14.68 -7.07 28.79
C TYR A 157 15.53 -8.33 29.00
N THR A 158 15.87 -9.07 27.95
CA THR A 158 16.78 -10.23 28.05
C THR A 158 18.26 -9.87 28.17
N LEU A 159 18.65 -8.61 27.92
CA LEU A 159 20.05 -8.15 28.00
C LEU A 159 20.37 -7.40 29.30
N THR A 160 19.39 -7.27 30.20
CA THR A 160 19.51 -6.54 31.48
C THR A 160 19.34 -7.43 32.71
N VAL A 161 19.37 -8.76 32.55
CA VAL A 161 19.33 -9.74 33.65
C VAL A 161 20.64 -10.51 33.72
#